data_AF-A0A833Z0X0-F1
#
_entry.id   AF-A0A833Z0X0-F1
#
_cell.length_a   1.000
_cell.length_b   1.000
_cell.length_c   1.000
_cell.angle_alpha   90.00
_cell.angle_beta   90.00
_cell.angle_gamma   90.00
#
_symmetry.space_group_name_H-M   'P 1'
#
loop_
_entity.id
_entity.type
_entity.pdbx_description
1 polymer ?
#
loop_
_entity_poly.entity_id
_entity_poly.type
_entity_poly.pdbx_seq_one_letter_code
_entity_poly.pdbx_strand_id
1 'polypeptide(L)'
;MNFIAGYLILITKNEEESFWLLDALVGRILPDYYSPEMLGLKTDQEVLGELVRTKLPAVAALMDGHGVLWTLVVSRWFICLFVDILPVETVLRIWDCLFNEGSKIIFRVALTLIKQHQAFILEATSFADICEKFKEITKGSFVTECHTFMQKIFSEPGSLSMTTIARLRESCRAKLLAQG
;
A
#
# COMPACT_ATOMS: atom_id res chain seq x y z
N MET A 1 13.43 -0.37 -7.09
CA MET A 1 13.62 1.08 -6.81
C MET A 1 13.72 1.94 -8.07
N ASN A 2 14.12 1.41 -9.24
CA ASN A 2 14.31 2.19 -10.48
C ASN A 2 13.10 3.05 -10.88
N PHE A 3 11.87 2.52 -10.78
CA PHE A 3 10.64 3.29 -11.05
C PHE A 3 10.51 4.52 -10.15
N ILE A 4 10.80 4.36 -8.86
CA ILE A 4 10.68 5.45 -7.89
C ILE A 4 11.71 6.55 -8.20
N ALA A 5 12.97 6.16 -8.40
CA ALA A 5 14.03 7.09 -8.75
C ALA A 5 13.73 7.82 -10.08
N GLY A 6 13.24 7.11 -11.10
CA GLY A 6 12.86 7.69 -12.39
C GLY A 6 11.75 8.74 -12.25
N TYR A 7 10.73 8.49 -11.43
CA TYR A 7 9.68 9.47 -11.15
C TYR A 7 10.20 10.68 -10.38
N LEU A 8 11.04 10.48 -9.36
CA LEU A 8 11.65 11.59 -8.61
C LEU A 8 12.49 12.50 -9.52
N ILE A 9 13.28 11.92 -10.43
CA ILE A 9 14.06 12.68 -11.43
C ILE A 9 13.12 13.44 -12.38
N LEU A 10 12.03 12.81 -12.82
CA LEU A 10 11.08 13.44 -13.73
C LEU A 10 10.40 14.67 -13.11
N ILE A 11 10.04 14.61 -11.82
CA ILE A 11 9.33 15.70 -11.15
C ILE A 11 10.24 16.83 -10.68
N THR A 12 11.42 16.51 -10.13
CA THR A 12 12.36 17.54 -9.63
C THR A 12 13.14 18.18 -10.76
N LYS A 13 13.39 17.43 -11.84
CA LYS A 13 14.34 17.80 -12.92
C LYS A 13 15.74 18.14 -12.38
N ASN A 14 16.09 17.58 -11.23
CA ASN A 14 17.37 17.77 -10.55
C ASN A 14 17.79 16.44 -9.88
N GLU A 15 18.97 15.94 -10.27
CA GLU A 15 19.48 14.66 -9.78
C GLU A 15 19.80 14.67 -8.29
N GLU A 16 20.37 15.77 -7.78
CA GLU A 16 20.73 15.91 -6.37
C GLU A 16 19.48 15.99 -5.49
N GLU A 17 18.49 16.79 -5.88
CA GLU A 17 17.21 16.86 -5.16
C GLU A 17 16.49 15.50 -5.15
N SER A 18 16.50 14.81 -6.29
CA SER A 18 15.95 13.45 -6.39
C SER A 18 16.64 12.47 -5.47
N PHE A 19 17.97 12.55 -5.37
CA PHE A 19 18.75 11.72 -4.47
C PHE A 19 18.35 11.96 -3.02
N TRP A 20 18.26 13.21 -2.58
CA TRP A 20 17.89 13.54 -1.21
C TRP A 20 16.43 13.19 -0.87
N LEU A 21 15.51 13.32 -1.83
CA LEU A 21 14.14 12.83 -1.67
C LEU A 21 14.10 11.30 -1.54
N LEU A 22 14.88 10.59 -2.34
CA LEU A 22 14.98 9.13 -2.25
C LEU A 22 15.60 8.68 -0.92
N ASP A 23 16.66 9.36 -0.47
CA ASP A 23 17.29 9.12 0.85
C ASP A 23 16.28 9.34 1.98
N ALA A 24 15.54 10.44 1.97
CA ALA A 24 14.50 10.71 2.95
C ALA A 24 13.38 9.65 2.92
N LEU A 25 12.96 9.25 1.72
CA LEU A 25 11.92 8.24 1.52
C LEU A 25 12.33 6.88 2.11
N VAL A 26 13.54 6.40 1.80
CA VAL A 26 14.02 5.07 2.25
C VAL A 26 14.50 5.10 3.69
N GLY A 27 15.21 6.16 4.10
CA GLY A 27 15.80 6.26 5.43
C GLY A 27 14.83 6.67 6.53
N ARG A 28 13.82 7.49 6.21
CA ARG A 28 12.93 8.10 7.23
C ARG A 28 11.48 7.66 7.10
N ILE A 29 10.94 7.62 5.88
CA ILE A 29 9.51 7.34 5.66
C ILE A 29 9.24 5.83 5.63
N LEU A 30 10.10 5.06 4.95
CA LEU A 30 9.93 3.63 4.68
C LEU A 30 11.18 2.83 5.09
N PRO A 31 11.58 2.86 6.37
CA PRO A 31 12.75 2.13 6.82
C PRO A 31 12.62 0.63 6.54
N ASP A 32 13.73 -0.01 6.18
CA ASP A 32 13.85 -1.44 5.89
C ASP A 32 13.03 -1.96 4.69
N TYR A 33 12.35 -1.10 3.91
CA TYR A 33 11.55 -1.54 2.76
C TYR A 33 12.38 -2.18 1.65
N TYR A 34 13.53 -1.58 1.33
CA TYR A 34 14.42 -2.00 0.24
C TYR A 34 15.70 -2.65 0.76
N SER A 35 15.69 -3.13 2.01
CA SER A 35 16.73 -4.00 2.55
C SER A 35 16.75 -5.34 1.80
N PRO A 36 17.85 -6.11 1.80
CA PRO A 36 17.90 -7.44 1.18
C PRO A 36 16.77 -8.37 1.66
N GLU A 37 16.42 -8.30 2.94
CA GLU A 37 15.36 -9.11 3.56
C GLU A 37 13.96 -8.52 3.31
N MET A 38 13.88 -7.25 2.93
CA MET A 38 12.67 -6.45 2.74
C MET A 38 11.75 -6.50 3.97
N LEU A 39 12.34 -6.47 5.17
CA LEU A 39 11.60 -6.71 6.41
C LEU A 39 10.54 -5.63 6.66
N GLY A 40 10.85 -4.36 6.38
CA GLY A 40 9.88 -3.26 6.51
C GLY A 40 8.70 -3.40 5.56
N LEU A 41 8.97 -3.80 4.32
CA LEU A 41 7.95 -4.03 3.30
C LEU A 41 7.00 -5.17 3.69
N LYS A 42 7.54 -6.33 4.05
CA LYS A 42 6.75 -7.50 4.49
C LYS A 42 5.94 -7.17 5.74
N THR A 43 6.55 -6.45 6.69
CA THR A 43 5.86 -5.99 7.91
C THR A 43 4.62 -5.17 7.55
N ASP A 44 4.75 -4.20 6.65
CA ASP A 44 3.63 -3.33 6.29
C ASP A 44 2.56 -4.04 5.45
N GLN A 45 2.91 -5.06 4.67
CA GLN A 45 1.93 -5.92 4.01
C GLN A 45 1.09 -6.71 5.03
N GLU A 46 1.71 -7.22 6.09
CA GLU A 46 1.01 -7.88 7.20
C GLU A 46 0.18 -6.89 8.03
N VAL A 47 0.68 -5.68 8.25
CA VAL A 47 -0.07 -4.60 8.91
C VAL A 47 -1.33 -4.25 8.13
N LEU A 48 -1.26 -4.21 6.79
CA LEU A 48 -2.46 -4.05 5.97
C LEU A 48 -3.45 -5.18 6.23
N GLY A 49 -2.99 -6.43 6.30
CA GLY A 49 -3.83 -7.58 6.64
C GLY A 49 -4.56 -7.41 7.97
N GLU A 50 -3.87 -6.98 9.03
CA GLU A 50 -4.50 -6.71 10.33
C GLU A 50 -5.48 -5.53 10.30
N LEU A 51 -5.17 -4.48 9.52
CA LEU A 51 -6.09 -3.35 9.31
C LEU A 51 -7.35 -3.79 8.56
N VAL A 52 -7.22 -4.63 7.53
CA VAL A 52 -8.35 -5.21 6.78
C VAL A 52 -9.16 -6.13 7.69
N ARG A 53 -8.52 -6.97 8.51
CA ARG A 53 -9.21 -7.82 9.49
C ARG A 53 -10.07 -7.01 10.46
N THR A 54 -9.61 -5.82 10.84
CA THR A 54 -10.35 -4.91 11.73
C THR A 54 -11.47 -4.16 11.00
N LYS A 55 -11.21 -3.66 9.80
CA LYS A 55 -12.11 -2.70 9.11
C LYS A 55 -13.02 -3.32 8.05
N LEU A 56 -12.62 -4.45 7.46
CA LEU A 56 -13.30 -5.17 6.37
C LEU A 56 -13.20 -6.69 6.64
N PRO A 57 -13.72 -7.19 7.78
CA PRO A 57 -13.47 -8.55 8.26
C PRO A 57 -13.92 -9.64 7.27
N ALA A 58 -14.95 -9.39 6.46
CA ALA A 58 -15.39 -10.32 5.43
C ALA A 58 -14.32 -10.56 4.36
N VAL A 59 -13.56 -9.53 3.96
CA VAL A 59 -12.47 -9.66 3.00
C VAL A 59 -11.30 -10.42 3.63
N ALA A 60 -10.97 -10.12 4.89
CA ALA A 60 -9.94 -10.89 5.60
C ALA A 60 -10.30 -12.37 5.73
N ALA A 61 -11.55 -12.69 6.07
CA ALA A 61 -12.03 -14.06 6.15
C ALA A 61 -11.97 -14.79 4.80
N LEU A 62 -12.29 -14.10 3.69
CA LEU A 62 -12.17 -14.65 2.34
C LEU A 62 -10.71 -14.99 2.00
N MET A 63 -9.79 -14.06 2.28
CA MET A 63 -8.36 -14.23 2.07
C MET A 63 -7.80 -15.41 2.89
N ASP A 64 -8.09 -15.42 4.19
CA ASP A 64 -7.66 -16.46 5.13
C ASP A 64 -8.25 -17.83 4.74
N GLY A 65 -9.53 -17.87 4.36
CA GLY A 65 -10.22 -19.10 3.95
C GLY A 65 -9.69 -19.76 2.67
N HIS A 66 -9.07 -18.97 1.78
CA HIS A 66 -8.41 -19.48 0.56
C HIS A 66 -6.88 -19.54 0.68
N GLY A 67 -6.32 -19.22 1.85
CA GLY A 67 -4.87 -19.22 2.06
C GLY A 67 -4.11 -18.19 1.22
N VAL A 68 -4.76 -17.08 0.83
CA VAL A 68 -4.11 -16.02 0.05
C VAL A 68 -3.32 -15.13 0.98
N LEU A 69 -2.02 -14.96 0.70
CA LEU A 69 -1.15 -14.08 1.48
C LEU A 69 -1.25 -12.63 1.02
N TRP A 70 -1.28 -11.68 1.96
CA TRP A 70 -1.25 -10.25 1.65
C TRP A 70 0.02 -9.87 0.89
N THR A 71 1.16 -10.45 1.27
CA THR A 71 2.47 -10.25 0.62
C THR A 71 2.47 -10.61 -0.86
N LEU A 72 1.54 -11.46 -1.31
CA LEU A 72 1.37 -11.83 -2.71
C LEU A 72 0.57 -10.76 -3.48
N VAL A 73 -0.63 -10.43 -3.00
CA VAL A 73 -1.60 -9.62 -3.75
C VAL A 73 -1.30 -8.13 -3.73
N VAL A 74 -0.67 -7.61 -2.67
CA VAL A 74 -0.32 -6.17 -2.56
C VAL A 74 1.16 -5.89 -2.72
N SER A 75 1.96 -6.88 -3.13
CA SER A 75 3.42 -6.74 -3.25
C SER A 75 3.82 -5.49 -4.04
N ARG A 76 3.25 -5.38 -5.24
CA ARG A 76 3.56 -4.34 -6.22
C ARG A 76 3.07 -2.95 -5.77
N TRP A 77 1.99 -2.89 -4.98
CA TRP A 77 1.45 -1.64 -4.45
C TRP A 77 2.45 -0.98 -3.51
N PHE A 78 3.06 -1.75 -2.61
CA PHE A 78 3.95 -1.23 -1.58
C PHE A 78 5.39 -1.08 -2.07
N ILE A 79 5.92 -2.05 -2.81
CA ILE A 79 7.32 -2.00 -3.29
C ILE A 79 7.57 -0.92 -4.35
N CYS A 80 6.55 -0.56 -5.13
CA CYS A 80 6.63 0.50 -6.13
C CYS A 80 5.88 1.76 -5.72
N LEU A 81 5.32 1.82 -4.50
CA LEU A 81 4.51 2.95 -4.03
C LEU A 81 3.43 3.37 -5.03
N PHE A 82 2.70 2.36 -5.52
CA PHE A 82 1.63 2.45 -6.51
C PHE A 82 2.04 2.93 -7.92
N VAL A 83 3.33 3.17 -8.18
CA VAL A 83 3.83 3.40 -9.54
C VAL A 83 3.53 2.17 -10.41
N ASP A 84 3.08 2.42 -11.64
CA ASP A 84 2.59 1.42 -12.61
C ASP A 84 1.38 0.58 -12.14
N ILE A 85 0.77 0.96 -11.01
CA ILE A 85 -0.47 0.36 -10.50
C ILE A 85 -1.63 1.33 -10.68
N LEU A 86 -1.41 2.61 -10.39
CA LEU A 86 -2.39 3.67 -10.53
C LEU A 86 -1.92 4.69 -11.59
N PRO A 87 -2.84 5.49 -12.15
CA PRO A 87 -2.48 6.57 -13.07
C PRO A 87 -1.46 7.53 -12.47
N VAL A 88 -0.52 8.01 -13.29
CA VAL A 88 0.61 8.87 -12.87
C VAL A 88 0.15 10.06 -12.04
N GLU A 89 -0.92 10.75 -12.45
CA GLU A 89 -1.47 11.89 -11.72
C GLU A 89 -1.88 11.53 -10.29
N THR A 90 -2.56 10.39 -10.12
CA THR A 90 -2.98 9.86 -8.82
C THR A 90 -1.78 9.48 -7.98
N VAL A 91 -0.76 8.83 -8.57
CA VAL A 91 0.47 8.45 -7.86
C VAL A 91 1.20 9.68 -7.31
N LEU A 92 1.35 10.74 -8.11
CA LEU A 92 2.01 11.97 -7.68
C LEU A 92 1.28 12.62 -6.50
N ARG A 93 -0.05 12.64 -6.52
CA ARG A 93 -0.88 13.18 -5.43
C ARG A 93 -0.79 12.33 -4.16
N ILE A 94 -0.69 11.00 -4.31
CA ILE A 94 -0.40 10.10 -3.18
C ILE A 94 0.97 10.43 -2.59
N TRP A 95 1.97 10.69 -3.43
CA TRP A 95 3.33 10.99 -3.01
C TRP A 95 3.45 12.33 -2.30
N ASP A 96 2.73 13.38 -2.75
CA ASP A 96 2.64 14.66 -2.02
C ASP A 96 2.22 14.42 -0.57
N CYS A 97 1.17 13.61 -0.37
CA CYS A 97 0.68 13.25 0.95
C CYS A 97 1.68 12.34 1.69
N LEU A 98 2.34 11.42 1.01
CA LEU A 98 3.33 10.51 1.61
C LEU A 98 4.52 11.29 2.20
N PHE A 99 5.05 12.26 1.46
CA PHE A 99 6.16 13.10 1.94
C PHE A 99 5.72 14.05 3.06
N ASN A 100 4.47 14.53 3.03
CA ASN A 100 3.96 15.46 4.05
C ASN A 100 3.48 14.77 5.35
N GLU A 101 2.75 13.66 5.22
CA GLU A 101 2.07 12.99 6.34
C GLU A 101 2.70 11.64 6.75
N GLY A 102 3.67 11.15 5.97
CA GLY A 102 4.38 9.92 6.21
C GLY A 102 3.67 8.66 5.74
N SER A 103 4.22 7.50 6.13
CA SER A 103 3.85 6.20 5.61
C SER A 103 2.42 5.73 5.94
N LYS A 104 1.61 6.46 6.70
CA LYS A 104 0.19 6.10 6.86
C LYS A 104 -0.60 6.18 5.55
N ILE A 105 -0.13 7.00 4.61
CA ILE A 105 -0.82 7.24 3.34
C ILE A 105 -0.90 5.98 2.49
N ILE A 106 0.15 5.15 2.43
CA ILE A 106 0.11 3.90 1.66
C ILE A 106 -1.00 2.94 2.15
N PHE A 107 -1.25 2.90 3.46
CA PHE A 107 -2.34 2.11 4.03
C PHE A 107 -3.72 2.71 3.73
N ARG A 108 -3.85 4.04 3.73
CA ARG A 108 -5.10 4.71 3.35
C ARG A 108 -5.49 4.38 1.92
N VAL A 109 -4.55 4.48 0.99
CA VAL A 109 -4.74 4.14 -0.42
C VAL A 109 -5.17 2.68 -0.55
N ALA A 110 -4.42 1.75 0.06
CA ALA A 110 -4.73 0.32 -0.01
C ALA A 110 -6.10 -0.03 0.58
N LEU A 111 -6.44 0.50 1.76
CA LEU A 111 -7.74 0.28 2.39
C LEU A 111 -8.89 0.83 1.56
N THR A 112 -8.72 2.00 0.93
CA THR A 112 -9.75 2.58 0.06
C THR A 112 -9.97 1.75 -1.20
N LEU A 113 -8.90 1.25 -1.84
CA LEU A 113 -9.04 0.36 -2.99
C LEU A 113 -9.84 -0.90 -2.64
N ILE A 114 -9.50 -1.54 -1.52
CA ILE A 114 -10.17 -2.77 -1.06
C ILE A 114 -11.62 -2.47 -0.65
N LYS A 115 -11.85 -1.39 0.11
CA LYS A 115 -13.18 -1.02 0.61
C LYS A 115 -14.13 -0.67 -0.52
N GLN A 116 -13.69 0.14 -1.48
CA GLN A 116 -14.50 0.55 -2.63
C GLN A 116 -14.95 -0.66 -3.47
N HIS A 117 -14.14 -1.70 -3.54
CA HIS A 117 -14.40 -2.90 -4.33
C HIS A 117 -14.75 -4.13 -3.49
N GLN A 118 -15.14 -3.93 -2.23
CA GLN A 118 -15.40 -5.03 -1.30
C GLN A 118 -16.41 -6.04 -1.87
N ALA A 119 -17.53 -5.56 -2.41
CA ALA A 119 -18.55 -6.43 -2.98
C ALA A 119 -17.99 -7.29 -4.13
N PHE A 120 -17.24 -6.67 -5.04
CA PHE A 120 -16.58 -7.38 -6.14
C PHE A 120 -15.59 -8.43 -5.65
N ILE A 121 -14.74 -8.10 -4.66
CA ILE A 121 -13.76 -9.03 -4.09
C ILE A 121 -14.46 -10.25 -3.45
N LEU A 122 -15.56 -10.03 -2.73
CA LEU A 122 -16.30 -11.08 -2.03
C LEU A 122 -17.01 -12.09 -2.94
N GLU A 123 -17.13 -11.80 -4.23
CA GLU A 123 -17.62 -12.76 -5.22
C GLU A 123 -16.57 -13.82 -5.57
N ALA A 124 -15.31 -13.68 -5.14
CA ALA A 124 -14.28 -14.63 -5.51
C ALA A 124 -14.50 -16.01 -4.88
N THR A 125 -14.23 -17.05 -5.67
CA THR A 125 -14.47 -18.45 -5.28
C THR A 125 -13.21 -19.31 -5.23
N SER A 126 -12.05 -18.73 -5.55
CA SER A 126 -10.78 -19.44 -5.54
C SER A 126 -9.60 -18.51 -5.29
N PHE A 127 -8.45 -19.09 -4.93
CA PHE A 127 -7.18 -18.37 -4.78
C PHE A 127 -6.83 -17.52 -6.02
N ALA A 128 -6.97 -18.10 -7.22
CA ALA A 128 -6.63 -17.42 -8.47
C ALA A 128 -7.57 -16.25 -8.77
N ASP A 129 -8.86 -16.43 -8.49
CA ASP A 129 -9.89 -15.41 -8.66
C ASP A 129 -9.65 -14.22 -7.72
N ILE A 130 -9.32 -14.47 -6.45
CA ILE A 130 -8.92 -13.41 -5.50
C ILE A 130 -7.73 -12.62 -6.05
N CYS A 131 -6.68 -13.31 -6.51
CA CYS A 131 -5.49 -12.66 -7.07
C CYS A 131 -5.83 -11.82 -8.31
N GLU A 132 -6.74 -12.28 -9.17
CA GLU A 132 -7.14 -11.55 -10.36
C GLU A 132 -7.98 -10.33 -10.00
N LYS A 133 -8.95 -10.46 -9.09
CA LYS A 133 -9.75 -9.33 -8.62
C LYS A 133 -8.88 -8.24 -8.01
N PHE A 134 -7.86 -8.58 -7.22
CA PHE A 134 -6.92 -7.58 -6.69
C PHE A 134 -6.11 -6.84 -7.77
N LYS A 135 -5.92 -7.41 -8.97
CA LYS A 135 -5.35 -6.69 -10.12
C LYS A 135 -6.38 -5.80 -10.81
N GLU A 136 -7.65 -6.19 -10.82
CA GLU A 136 -8.73 -5.43 -11.47
C GLU A 136 -9.15 -4.20 -10.66
N ILE A 137 -9.11 -4.24 -9.33
CA ILE A 137 -9.50 -3.10 -8.47
C ILE A 137 -8.57 -1.89 -8.58
N THR A 138 -7.42 -2.04 -9.24
CA THR A 138 -6.50 -0.93 -9.54
C THR A 138 -6.69 -0.37 -10.94
N LYS A 139 -7.77 -0.75 -11.62
CA LYS A 139 -8.15 -0.29 -12.96
C LYS A 139 -9.51 0.41 -12.92
N GLY A 140 -9.91 0.98 -14.06
CA GLY A 140 -11.22 1.58 -14.24
C GLY A 140 -11.32 3.02 -13.75
N SER A 141 -12.53 3.58 -13.87
CA SER A 141 -12.78 5.01 -13.65
C SER A 141 -12.46 5.49 -12.24
N PHE A 142 -12.60 4.62 -11.25
CA PHE A 142 -12.38 4.97 -9.85
C PHE A 142 -10.98 5.52 -9.57
N VAL A 143 -9.96 4.90 -10.16
CA VAL A 143 -8.55 5.27 -9.94
C VAL A 143 -8.06 6.35 -10.91
N THR A 144 -8.79 6.57 -12.02
CA THR A 144 -8.51 7.65 -13.00
C THR A 144 -9.10 8.99 -12.57
N GLU A 145 -10.22 8.99 -11.84
CA GLU A 145 -10.80 10.19 -11.24
C GLU A 145 -10.01 10.63 -10.00
N CYS A 146 -8.77 11.11 -10.23
CA CYS A 146 -7.76 11.41 -9.22
C CYS A 146 -8.31 12.25 -8.05
N HIS A 147 -9.03 13.33 -8.32
CA HIS A 147 -9.57 14.20 -7.28
C HIS A 147 -10.50 13.44 -6.31
N THR A 148 -11.48 12.72 -6.87
CA THR A 148 -12.45 11.93 -6.13
C THR A 148 -11.77 10.78 -5.37
N PHE A 149 -10.82 10.12 -6.01
CA PHE A 149 -10.01 9.08 -5.38
C PHE A 149 -9.28 9.62 -4.15
N MET A 150 -8.58 10.75 -4.30
CA MET A 150 -7.84 11.37 -3.20
C MET A 150 -8.77 11.83 -2.06
N GLN A 151 -9.97 12.35 -2.34
CA GLN A 151 -10.95 12.65 -1.28
C GLN A 151 -11.37 11.41 -0.48
N LYS A 152 -11.50 10.26 -1.16
CA LYS A 152 -11.89 9.00 -0.53
C LYS A 152 -10.81 8.38 0.34
N ILE A 153 -9.51 8.50 -0.01
CA ILE A 153 -8.43 7.97 0.85
C ILE A 153 -8.38 8.64 2.23
N PHE A 154 -8.87 9.87 2.33
CA PHE A 154 -8.93 10.59 3.61
C PHE A 154 -10.21 10.33 4.40
N SER A 155 -11.34 10.05 3.73
CA SER A 155 -12.64 9.85 4.37
C SER A 155 -12.97 8.38 4.67
N GLU A 156 -12.79 7.47 3.71
CA GLU A 156 -13.32 6.11 3.79
C GLU A 156 -12.61 5.18 4.77
N PRO A 157 -11.26 5.18 4.89
CA PRO A 157 -10.58 4.34 5.86
C PRO A 157 -10.87 4.75 7.33
N GLY A 158 -11.45 5.93 7.54
CA GLY A 158 -11.69 6.52 8.86
C GLY A 158 -10.39 6.92 9.56
N SER A 159 -10.42 6.90 10.90
CA SER A 159 -9.23 7.21 11.70
C SER A 159 -8.16 6.13 11.51
N LEU A 160 -6.93 6.60 11.25
CA LEU A 160 -5.72 5.80 11.14
C LEU A 160 -4.54 6.64 11.66
N SER A 161 -4.25 6.48 12.95
CA SER A 161 -3.14 7.19 13.61
C SER A 161 -1.82 6.46 13.39
N MET A 162 -0.72 7.23 13.39
CA MET A 162 0.62 6.66 13.32
C MET A 162 0.94 5.77 14.53
N THR A 163 0.39 6.08 15.71
CA THR A 163 0.54 5.25 16.92
C THR A 163 -0.03 3.85 16.72
N THR A 164 -1.21 3.73 16.10
CA THR A 164 -1.80 2.43 15.79
C THR A 164 -0.96 1.66 14.78
N ILE A 165 -0.48 2.33 13.73
CA ILE A 165 0.39 1.71 12.71
C ILE A 165 1.70 1.23 13.35
N ALA A 166 2.35 2.04 14.19
CA ALA A 166 3.60 1.67 14.86
C ALA A 166 3.42 0.42 15.75
N ARG A 167 2.35 0.37 16.55
CA ARG A 167 2.03 -0.80 17.36
C ARG A 167 1.77 -2.06 16.52
N LEU A 168 1.08 -1.92 15.39
CA LEU A 168 0.87 -3.05 14.47
C LEU A 168 2.19 -3.50 13.83
N ARG A 169 3.06 -2.56 13.42
CA ARG A 169 4.39 -2.85 12.88
C ARG A 169 5.23 -3.66 13.86
N GLU A 170 5.27 -3.27 15.13
CA GLU A 170 6.00 -4.02 16.17
C GLU A 170 5.51 -5.47 16.28
N SER A 171 4.19 -5.66 16.36
CA SER A 171 3.58 -7.00 16.45
C SER A 171 3.85 -7.84 15.20
N CYS A 172 3.61 -7.29 14.01
CA CYS A 172 3.83 -7.99 12.74
C CYS A 172 5.31 -8.32 12.52
N ARG A 173 6.22 -7.39 12.82
CA ARG A 173 7.66 -7.60 12.69
C ARG A 173 8.16 -8.71 13.62
N ALA A 174 7.68 -8.75 14.88
CA ALA A 174 8.01 -9.82 15.82
C ALA A 174 7.54 -11.20 15.32
N LYS A 175 6.32 -11.28 14.75
CA LYS A 175 5.81 -12.53 14.16
C LYS A 175 6.66 -13.00 12.98
N LEU A 176 7.05 -12.08 12.07
CA LEU A 176 7.87 -12.41 10.90
C LEU A 176 9.26 -12.92 11.30
N LEU A 177 9.89 -12.30 12.31
CA LEU A 177 11.19 -12.73 12.80
C LEU A 177 11.15 -14.08 13.53
N ALA A 178 10.01 -14.46 14.11
CA ALA A 178 9.85 -15.77 14.75
C ALA A 178 9.62 -16.92 13.74
N GLN A 179 9.35 -16.60 12.47
CA GLN A 179 9.08 -17.59 11.40
C GLN A 179 10.30 -17.89 10.52
N GLY A 180 11.39 -17.13 10.65
CA GLY A 180 12.65 -17.30 9.91
C GLY A 180 13.76 -17.83 10.80
#